data_AF-A0AAV2VRV4-F1
#
_entry.id   AF-A0AAV2VRV4-F1
#
_cell.length_a   1.000
_cell.length_b   1.000
_cell.length_c   1.000
_cell.angle_alpha   90.00
_cell.angle_beta   90.00
_cell.angle_gamma   90.00
#
_symmetry.space_group_name_H-M   'P 1'
#
loop_
_entity.id
_entity.type
_entity.pdbx_description
1 polymer ?
#
loop_
_entity_poly.entity_id
_entity_poly.type
_entity_poly.pdbx_seq_one_letter_code
_entity_poly.pdbx_strand_id
1 'polypeptide(L)'
;MKLIYAVMLTSTLVGCNGGSSDSDSASPSNINNSSSGLPQDGNITNYNFTSLSGDCLDYIGSLTSSVTDIQRSLAFNGSVSISSAGNKCVIESNHIPNHDFNDQSASFATNVSEQDSDYEITANPSFATSTTALSMAISEGVFLNGVNVDMLAAACYAVGSEPLGREKIGCGQSEINNPWRYDPMSSLNGFGTDQHNAHVQPTGKYHYHGNPVAMFVQNCAGGSASPVIGFAADGFPIYGSCFDDNGTVRKATPSYRLKSGTRQAVSGYTTPVSGQGVVASANYDGQFRGDYEYVNGLGDLDECNGMTVNGQYGYYITDSFPWVLNCFKGTVDNSFSLSGLSRAHSHDGEYHTH
;
A
#
# COMPACT_ATOMS: atom_id res chain seq x y z
N MET A 1 79.56 36.18 31.14
CA MET A 1 79.15 34.80 31.47
C MET A 1 77.71 34.87 31.99
N LYS A 2 76.79 34.24 31.25
CA LYS A 2 75.34 33.99 31.51
C LYS A 2 74.37 35.19 31.67
N LEU A 3 73.54 35.31 30.62
CA LEU A 3 72.27 36.03 30.50
C LEU A 3 71.25 35.57 31.55
N ILE A 4 70.55 36.53 32.15
CA ILE A 4 69.15 36.40 32.60
C ILE A 4 68.46 37.71 32.19
N TYR A 5 67.59 37.66 31.18
CA TYR A 5 66.66 38.73 30.86
C TYR A 5 65.26 38.28 31.26
N ALA A 6 64.75 38.86 32.35
CA ALA A 6 63.33 38.88 32.66
C ALA A 6 62.74 40.13 32.00
N VAL A 7 61.75 39.96 31.12
CA VAL A 7 60.98 41.07 30.57
C VAL A 7 59.53 40.89 31.02
N MET A 8 59.09 41.85 31.84
CA MET A 8 57.71 42.10 32.21
C MET A 8 56.85 42.31 30.96
N LEU A 9 55.69 41.63 30.90
CA LEU A 9 54.64 41.98 29.97
C LEU A 9 53.47 42.61 30.74
N THR A 10 53.15 43.83 30.34
CA THR A 10 52.11 44.72 30.85
C THR A 10 50.72 44.22 30.50
N SER A 11 49.86 44.14 31.51
CA SER A 11 48.43 43.85 31.41
C SER A 11 47.64 45.09 31.02
N THR A 12 46.83 44.98 29.97
CA THR A 12 45.72 45.90 29.69
C THR A 12 44.43 45.09 29.64
N LEU A 13 43.46 45.52 30.44
CA LEU A 13 42.11 44.98 30.53
C LEU A 13 41.24 45.53 29.39
N VAL A 14 40.56 44.65 28.67
CA VAL A 14 39.39 44.98 27.84
C VAL A 14 38.25 44.09 28.31
N GLY A 15 37.13 44.74 28.65
CA GLY A 15 35.95 44.11 29.23
C GLY A 15 35.20 43.21 28.26
N CYS A 16 34.64 42.12 28.78
CA CYS A 16 33.64 41.32 28.09
C CYS A 16 32.26 41.67 28.67
N ASN A 17 31.40 42.20 27.81
CA ASN A 17 29.98 42.38 28.05
C ASN A 17 29.28 41.05 27.71
N GLY A 18 28.33 40.64 28.56
CA GLY A 18 27.61 39.37 28.42
C GLY A 18 26.59 39.36 27.28
N GLY A 19 26.37 38.18 26.72
CA GLY A 19 25.30 37.87 25.80
C GLY A 19 25.08 36.36 25.78
N SER A 20 23.85 35.95 26.08
CA SER A 20 23.37 34.58 26.29
C SER A 20 23.73 33.62 25.15
N SER A 21 24.06 32.39 25.51
CA SER A 21 24.18 31.25 24.60
C SER A 21 22.79 30.73 24.23
N ASP A 22 22.26 31.17 23.10
CA ASP A 22 21.19 30.45 22.41
C ASP A 22 21.84 29.32 21.59
N SER A 23 21.50 28.09 21.95
CA SER A 23 21.77 26.90 21.16
C SER A 23 20.93 26.98 19.88
N ASP A 24 21.59 27.27 18.75
CA ASP A 24 21.02 27.13 17.42
C ASP A 24 20.54 25.69 17.23
N SER A 25 19.24 25.51 17.37
CA SER A 25 18.51 24.33 16.97
C SER A 25 18.52 24.35 15.45
N ALA A 26 19.19 23.37 14.84
CA ALA A 26 19.16 23.17 13.41
C ALA A 26 17.70 23.08 12.95
N SER A 27 17.26 24.07 12.18
CA SER A 27 16.00 24.00 11.45
C SER A 27 16.06 22.79 10.50
N PRO A 28 14.95 22.05 10.30
CA PRO A 28 14.94 20.96 9.34
C PRO A 28 15.30 21.54 7.97
N SER A 29 16.25 20.90 7.31
CA SER A 29 16.64 21.19 5.93
C SER A 29 15.41 21.32 5.05
N ASN A 30 15.29 22.44 4.34
CA ASN A 30 14.37 22.60 3.22
C ASN A 30 14.58 21.43 2.24
N ILE A 31 13.66 20.46 2.24
CA ILE A 31 13.64 19.38 1.27
C ILE A 31 13.27 20.03 -0.06
N ASN A 32 14.24 20.15 -0.97
CA ASN A 32 13.98 20.55 -2.34
C ASN A 32 13.24 19.40 -3.05
N ASN A 33 11.92 19.36 -2.87
CA ASN A 33 11.00 18.35 -3.41
C ASN A 33 10.71 18.54 -4.91
N SER A 34 11.56 19.25 -5.66
CA SER A 34 11.22 19.70 -7.02
C SER A 34 11.32 18.60 -8.08
N SER A 35 11.89 17.43 -7.78
CA SER A 35 12.00 16.29 -8.71
C SER A 35 11.18 15.05 -8.33
N SER A 36 10.61 14.99 -7.13
CA SER A 36 9.94 13.81 -6.56
C SER A 36 8.47 13.66 -6.92
N GLY A 37 7.84 14.74 -7.43
CA GLY A 37 6.38 14.81 -7.61
C GLY A 37 5.58 14.74 -6.31
N LEU A 38 6.24 14.96 -5.16
CA LEU A 38 5.63 15.11 -3.85
C LEU A 38 5.39 16.60 -3.53
N PRO A 39 4.37 16.94 -2.72
CA PRO A 39 4.08 18.32 -2.34
C PRO A 39 5.21 18.92 -1.48
N GLN A 40 5.55 20.20 -1.67
CA GLN A 40 6.69 20.83 -0.98
C GLN A 40 6.53 20.90 0.54
N ASP A 41 5.29 20.99 1.03
CA ASP A 41 4.94 21.02 2.44
C ASP A 41 4.69 19.62 3.03
N GLY A 42 4.82 18.56 2.21
CA GLY A 42 4.54 17.18 2.60
C GLY A 42 3.05 16.88 2.82
N ASN A 43 2.13 17.84 2.64
CA ASN A 43 0.71 17.59 2.87
C ASN A 43 0.08 16.89 1.66
N ILE A 44 -0.28 15.62 1.84
CA ILE A 44 -0.90 14.80 0.80
C ILE A 44 -2.42 14.69 0.93
N THR A 45 -3.07 15.45 1.83
CA THR A 45 -4.53 15.45 1.99
C THR A 45 -5.23 15.73 0.65
N ASN A 46 -5.98 14.74 0.14
CA ASN A 46 -6.64 14.73 -1.17
C ASN A 46 -5.70 15.06 -2.34
N TYR A 47 -4.40 14.81 -2.17
CA TYR A 47 -3.38 15.09 -3.17
C TYR A 47 -3.37 14.00 -4.26
N ASN A 48 -3.25 14.44 -5.51
CA ASN A 48 -2.99 13.56 -6.65
C ASN A 48 -1.51 13.63 -7.01
N PHE A 49 -0.82 12.50 -6.94
CA PHE A 49 0.57 12.40 -7.36
C PHE A 49 0.72 12.62 -8.87
N THR A 50 1.94 12.95 -9.28
CA THR A 50 2.24 13.27 -10.68
C THR A 50 3.52 12.61 -11.20
N SER A 51 4.39 12.13 -10.31
CA SER A 51 5.63 11.47 -10.71
C SER A 51 5.36 10.08 -11.29
N LEU A 52 6.04 9.78 -12.40
CA LEU A 52 6.07 8.47 -13.05
C LEU A 52 7.26 7.62 -12.60
N SER A 53 8.11 8.14 -11.70
CA SER A 53 9.33 7.43 -11.32
C SER A 53 9.00 6.12 -10.62
N GLY A 54 9.56 5.02 -11.13
CA GLY A 54 9.52 3.72 -10.48
C GLY A 54 10.67 3.47 -9.53
N ASP A 55 11.52 4.47 -9.26
CA ASP A 55 12.54 4.40 -8.22
C ASP A 55 11.96 4.98 -6.92
N CYS A 56 11.84 4.14 -5.89
CA CYS A 56 11.31 4.58 -4.59
C CYS A 56 12.16 5.71 -3.94
N LEU A 57 13.44 5.85 -4.30
CA LEU A 57 14.33 6.86 -3.73
C LEU A 57 13.94 8.27 -4.19
N ASP A 58 13.21 8.40 -5.29
CA ASP A 58 12.67 9.67 -5.75
C ASP A 58 11.52 10.16 -4.87
N TYR A 59 11.02 9.34 -3.93
CA TYR A 59 9.91 9.68 -3.04
C TYR A 59 10.35 9.92 -1.59
N ILE A 60 11.66 10.09 -1.33
CA ILE A 60 12.16 10.39 0.02
C ILE A 60 11.53 11.68 0.57
N GLY A 61 10.99 11.60 1.78
CA GLY A 61 10.33 12.73 2.43
C GLY A 61 9.38 12.30 3.54
N SER A 62 8.82 13.29 4.22
CA SER A 62 7.75 13.08 5.21
C SER A 62 6.44 13.59 4.63
N LEU A 63 5.42 12.73 4.64
CA LEU A 63 4.10 13.02 4.12
C LEU A 63 3.08 12.99 5.27
N THR A 64 2.17 13.95 5.26
CA THR A 64 1.10 14.05 6.26
C THR A 64 -0.26 14.20 5.59
N SER A 65 -1.31 13.72 6.25
CA SER A 65 -2.68 14.00 5.87
C SER A 65 -3.53 14.37 7.08
N SER A 66 -4.62 15.09 6.86
CA SER A 66 -5.68 15.28 7.85
C SER A 66 -7.01 14.85 7.24
N VAL A 67 -7.61 13.81 7.80
CA VAL A 67 -8.77 13.12 7.22
C VAL A 67 -9.83 12.82 8.27
N THR A 68 -11.03 12.50 7.82
CA THR A 68 -12.18 12.22 8.67
C THR A 68 -12.69 10.80 8.44
N ASP A 69 -12.89 10.07 9.53
CA ASP A 69 -13.80 8.93 9.58
C ASP A 69 -15.23 9.49 9.57
N ILE A 70 -15.89 9.45 8.42
CA ILE A 70 -17.12 10.20 8.15
C ILE A 70 -18.26 9.75 9.07
N GLN A 71 -18.53 8.43 9.12
CA GLN A 71 -19.60 7.88 9.94
C GLN A 71 -19.39 8.12 11.44
N ARG A 72 -18.14 8.17 11.92
CA ARG A 72 -17.83 8.43 13.34
C ARG A 72 -17.61 9.90 13.66
N SER A 73 -17.54 10.77 12.64
CA SER A 73 -17.20 12.19 12.80
C SER A 73 -15.92 12.39 13.62
N LEU A 74 -14.91 11.56 13.35
CA LEU A 74 -13.63 11.54 14.06
C LEU A 74 -12.48 11.90 13.12
N ALA A 75 -11.66 12.86 13.52
CA ALA A 75 -10.48 13.26 12.76
C ALA A 75 -9.29 12.33 13.04
N PHE A 76 -8.51 12.05 12.00
CA PHE A 76 -7.24 11.33 12.03
C PHE A 76 -6.17 12.12 11.30
N ASN A 77 -4.90 11.89 11.64
CA ASN A 77 -3.78 12.41 10.86
C ASN A 77 -2.98 11.24 10.29
N GLY A 78 -2.77 11.25 8.98
CA GLY A 78 -1.83 10.32 8.35
C GLY A 78 -0.41 10.79 8.47
N SER A 79 0.51 9.85 8.64
CA SER A 79 1.94 10.07 8.72
C SER A 79 2.66 8.98 7.94
N VAL A 80 3.45 9.38 6.95
CA VAL A 80 4.33 8.51 6.18
C VAL A 80 5.74 9.11 6.17
N SER A 81 6.74 8.30 6.46
CA SER A 81 8.15 8.67 6.34
C SER A 81 8.81 7.75 5.33
N ILE A 82 9.41 8.32 4.29
CA ILE A 82 10.15 7.58 3.26
C ILE A 82 11.62 7.99 3.37
N SER A 83 12.48 7.03 3.67
CA SER A 83 13.92 7.24 3.85
C SER A 83 14.74 6.25 3.02
N SER A 84 16.01 6.57 2.77
CA SER A 84 16.94 5.67 2.07
C SER A 84 17.65 4.74 3.05
N ALA A 85 17.72 3.44 2.73
CA ALA A 85 18.56 2.45 3.40
C ALA A 85 19.39 1.68 2.35
N GLY A 86 20.56 2.22 1.98
CA GLY A 86 21.40 1.61 0.95
C GLY A 86 20.75 1.64 -0.43
N ASN A 87 20.48 0.48 -1.01
CA ASN A 87 19.76 0.33 -2.29
C ASN A 87 18.25 0.14 -2.13
N LYS A 88 17.73 0.40 -0.93
CA LYS A 88 16.32 0.31 -0.60
C LYS A 88 15.77 1.65 -0.09
N CYS A 89 14.45 1.74 -0.09
CA CYS A 89 13.71 2.73 0.66
C CYS A 89 13.00 2.06 1.83
N VAL A 90 12.90 2.76 2.95
CA VAL A 90 12.08 2.37 4.10
C VAL A 90 10.88 3.29 4.13
N ILE A 91 9.67 2.71 4.10
CA ILE A 91 8.40 3.41 4.25
C ILE A 91 7.84 3.07 5.63
N GLU A 92 7.82 4.04 6.52
CA GLU A 92 7.16 3.95 7.82
C GLU A 92 5.78 4.62 7.72
N SER A 93 4.73 3.98 8.21
CA SER A 93 3.34 4.45 8.06
C SER A 93 2.50 4.16 9.29
N ASN A 94 1.59 5.10 9.63
CA ASN A 94 0.55 4.89 10.64
C ASN A 94 -0.78 4.34 10.07
N HIS A 95 -0.82 3.99 8.78
CA HIS A 95 -1.98 3.39 8.07
C HIS A 95 -3.26 4.24 7.98
N ILE A 96 -3.14 5.55 8.15
CA ILE A 96 -4.27 6.47 7.88
C ILE A 96 -4.12 7.02 6.45
N PRO A 97 -5.16 6.91 5.60
CA PRO A 97 -5.08 7.33 4.20
C PRO A 97 -4.96 8.85 4.06
N ASN A 98 -4.81 9.30 2.82
CA ASN A 98 -4.79 10.72 2.47
C ASN A 98 -6.16 11.28 2.06
N HIS A 99 -7.24 10.53 2.25
CA HIS A 99 -8.61 10.94 1.93
C HIS A 99 -9.54 10.59 3.09
N ASP A 100 -10.71 11.24 3.14
CA ASP A 100 -11.77 10.83 4.07
C ASP A 100 -12.23 9.40 3.77
N PHE A 101 -12.64 8.66 4.79
CA PHE A 101 -12.98 7.26 4.67
C PHE A 101 -14.21 6.92 5.52
N ASN A 102 -14.68 5.67 5.42
CA ASN A 102 -15.88 5.22 6.13
C ASN A 102 -17.13 6.06 5.78
N ASP A 103 -17.36 6.30 4.49
CA ASP A 103 -18.56 6.99 3.99
C ASP A 103 -19.82 6.09 4.09
N GLN A 104 -20.97 6.53 3.58
CA GLN A 104 -22.25 5.80 3.73
C GLN A 104 -22.31 4.46 2.98
N SER A 105 -21.41 4.22 2.02
CA SER A 105 -21.28 2.92 1.36
C SER A 105 -20.56 1.89 2.24
N ALA A 106 -19.77 2.35 3.20
CA ALA A 106 -18.96 1.51 4.08
C ALA A 106 -19.79 0.80 5.14
N SER A 107 -19.37 -0.41 5.48
CA SER A 107 -19.92 -1.19 6.60
C SER A 107 -18.78 -1.88 7.33
N PHE A 108 -17.88 -1.08 7.91
CA PHE A 108 -16.69 -1.60 8.59
C PHE A 108 -17.05 -2.43 9.82
N ALA A 109 -16.52 -3.66 9.88
CA ALA A 109 -16.70 -4.54 11.02
C ALA A 109 -15.87 -4.10 12.24
N THR A 110 -14.86 -3.27 12.05
CA THR A 110 -13.95 -2.78 13.09
C THR A 110 -13.68 -1.29 12.85
N ASN A 111 -13.55 -0.54 13.93
CA ASN A 111 -13.22 0.89 13.86
C ASN A 111 -11.76 1.07 13.45
N VAL A 112 -11.48 2.08 12.63
CA VAL A 112 -10.10 2.47 12.32
C VAL A 112 -9.39 2.97 13.58
N SER A 113 -8.13 2.56 13.72
CA SER A 113 -7.12 3.12 14.62
C SER A 113 -5.77 3.18 13.89
N GLU A 114 -4.92 4.13 14.26
CA GLU A 114 -3.54 4.22 13.76
C GLU A 114 -2.78 2.92 14.10
N GLN A 115 -1.99 2.42 13.15
CA GLN A 115 -1.17 1.22 13.29
C GLN A 115 0.21 1.50 12.72
N ASP A 116 1.28 1.08 13.38
CA ASP A 116 2.63 1.29 12.86
C ASP A 116 3.07 0.13 11.96
N SER A 117 3.71 0.45 10.83
CA SER A 117 4.41 -0.54 10.00
C SER A 117 5.59 0.06 9.28
N ASP A 118 6.59 -0.77 9.05
CA ASP A 118 7.77 -0.50 8.25
C ASP A 118 7.82 -1.44 7.02
N TYR A 119 8.10 -0.86 5.86
CA TYR A 119 8.24 -1.59 4.59
C TYR A 119 9.58 -1.25 3.95
N GLU A 120 10.30 -2.28 3.51
CA GLU A 120 11.53 -2.11 2.73
C GLU A 120 11.26 -2.38 1.24
N ILE A 121 11.48 -1.36 0.41
CA ILE A 121 11.31 -1.40 -1.06
C ILE A 121 12.68 -1.42 -1.72
N THR A 122 12.93 -2.36 -2.64
CA THR A 122 14.15 -2.31 -3.46
C THR A 122 14.01 -1.22 -4.54
N ALA A 123 14.91 -0.24 -4.57
CA ALA A 123 14.85 0.93 -5.47
C ALA A 123 14.95 0.59 -6.96
N ASN A 124 15.68 -0.48 -7.28
CA ASN A 124 15.90 -0.97 -8.64
C ASN A 124 15.61 -2.47 -8.68
N PRO A 125 14.32 -2.87 -8.63
CA PRO A 125 13.94 -4.27 -8.61
C PRO A 125 14.31 -4.95 -9.94
N SER A 126 14.51 -6.26 -9.89
CA SER A 126 14.76 -7.07 -11.08
C SER A 126 13.73 -8.20 -11.17
N PHE A 127 13.45 -8.62 -12.39
CA PHE A 127 12.60 -9.78 -12.63
C PHE A 127 13.19 -11.02 -11.99
N ALA A 128 12.38 -11.73 -11.21
CA ALA A 128 12.67 -13.08 -10.78
C ALA A 128 12.57 -14.06 -11.96
N THR A 129 13.17 -15.23 -11.81
CA THR A 129 13.13 -16.29 -12.85
C THR A 129 11.73 -16.90 -13.03
N SER A 130 10.87 -16.75 -12.03
CA SER A 130 9.48 -17.19 -12.04
C SER A 130 8.64 -16.25 -11.16
N THR A 131 7.35 -16.17 -11.44
CA THR A 131 6.40 -15.39 -10.63
C THR A 131 6.25 -15.96 -9.22
N THR A 132 6.07 -15.10 -8.23
CA THR A 132 5.65 -15.51 -6.88
C THR A 132 4.15 -15.30 -6.71
N ALA A 133 3.43 -16.34 -6.31
CA ALA A 133 1.98 -16.23 -6.07
C ALA A 133 1.67 -15.41 -4.81
N LEU A 134 0.45 -14.87 -4.74
CA LEU A 134 -0.05 -14.19 -3.55
C LEU A 134 -0.13 -15.14 -2.34
N SER A 135 -0.11 -14.56 -1.14
CA SER A 135 -0.05 -15.29 0.13
C SER A 135 -0.84 -14.55 1.19
N MET A 136 -1.49 -15.28 2.10
CA MET A 136 -2.17 -14.70 3.27
C MET A 136 -1.20 -14.21 4.35
N ALA A 137 0.10 -14.43 4.17
CA ALA A 137 1.14 -14.00 5.11
C ALA A 137 1.90 -12.76 4.65
N ILE A 138 1.65 -12.25 3.45
CA ILE A 138 2.39 -11.13 2.84
C ILE A 138 1.37 -10.07 2.43
N SER A 139 1.59 -8.81 2.79
CA SER A 139 0.85 -7.71 2.16
C SER A 139 1.37 -7.48 0.75
N GLU A 140 0.48 -7.25 -0.22
CA GLU A 140 0.89 -7.15 -1.61
C GLU A 140 1.64 -5.87 -1.99
N GLY A 141 1.48 -4.80 -1.23
CA GLY A 141 2.15 -3.54 -1.49
C GLY A 141 1.72 -2.46 -0.52
N VAL A 142 2.36 -1.30 -0.63
CA VAL A 142 2.03 -0.10 0.13
C VAL A 142 1.90 1.09 -0.81
N PHE A 143 0.84 1.87 -0.65
CA PHE A 143 0.67 3.11 -1.39
C PHE A 143 1.44 4.26 -0.74
N LEU A 144 1.72 5.31 -1.50
CA LEU A 144 2.45 6.49 -1.03
C LEU A 144 1.68 7.27 0.05
N ASN A 145 0.38 7.01 0.22
CA ASN A 145 -0.38 7.48 1.38
C ASN A 145 -0.21 6.61 2.64
N GLY A 146 0.64 5.59 2.59
CA GLY A 146 1.01 4.74 3.71
C GLY A 146 0.11 3.53 3.94
N VAL A 147 -1.03 3.43 3.25
CA VAL A 147 -1.98 2.33 3.44
C VAL A 147 -1.59 1.14 2.57
N ASN A 148 -1.69 -0.06 3.13
CA ASN A 148 -1.33 -1.28 2.43
C ASN A 148 -2.44 -1.83 1.53
N VAL A 149 -2.03 -2.66 0.57
CA VAL A 149 -2.92 -3.43 -0.30
C VAL A 149 -2.95 -4.87 0.20
N ASP A 150 -4.15 -5.42 0.38
CA ASP A 150 -4.35 -6.85 0.59
C ASP A 150 -5.36 -7.37 -0.43
N MET A 151 -4.97 -8.29 -1.31
CA MET A 151 -5.83 -8.74 -2.42
C MET A 151 -6.69 -9.96 -2.08
N LEU A 152 -6.36 -10.65 -0.99
CA LEU A 152 -6.98 -11.90 -0.58
C LEU A 152 -7.85 -11.70 0.66
N ALA A 153 -9.16 -11.92 0.54
CA ALA A 153 -10.01 -12.07 1.72
C ALA A 153 -9.62 -13.33 2.49
N ALA A 154 -9.67 -13.27 3.83
CA ALA A 154 -9.60 -14.43 4.70
C ALA A 154 -10.90 -15.29 4.67
N ALA A 155 -11.60 -15.34 3.53
CA ALA A 155 -12.92 -15.93 3.38
C ALA A 155 -12.99 -16.84 2.15
N CYS A 156 -13.43 -18.08 2.33
CA CYS A 156 -13.68 -19.03 1.26
C CYS A 156 -14.98 -19.78 1.51
N TYR A 157 -15.65 -20.17 0.42
CA TYR A 157 -16.87 -20.96 0.52
C TYR A 157 -16.63 -22.29 1.25
N ALA A 158 -17.52 -22.62 2.20
CA ALA A 158 -17.47 -23.83 3.02
C ALA A 158 -16.23 -23.94 3.93
N VAL A 159 -15.56 -22.83 4.24
CA VAL A 159 -14.41 -22.78 5.16
C VAL A 159 -14.71 -21.85 6.33
N GLY A 160 -14.47 -22.33 7.56
CA GLY A 160 -14.74 -21.57 8.79
C GLY A 160 -15.97 -22.07 9.53
N SER A 161 -16.40 -21.31 10.54
CA SER A 161 -17.53 -21.66 11.42
C SER A 161 -18.82 -20.92 11.07
N GLU A 162 -18.78 -20.00 10.11
CA GLU A 162 -19.95 -19.22 9.70
C GLU A 162 -20.91 -20.05 8.83
N PRO A 163 -22.21 -19.66 8.75
CA PRO A 163 -23.17 -20.37 7.91
C PRO A 163 -22.69 -20.49 6.47
N LEU A 164 -22.93 -21.65 5.85
CA LEU A 164 -22.50 -21.95 4.48
C LEU A 164 -22.95 -20.86 3.50
N GLY A 165 -22.01 -20.34 2.71
CA GLY A 165 -22.26 -19.27 1.75
C GLY A 165 -22.34 -17.88 2.38
N ARG A 166 -21.98 -17.69 3.65
CA ARG A 166 -21.91 -16.37 4.33
C ARG A 166 -20.58 -16.14 5.03
N GLU A 167 -19.55 -16.91 4.68
CA GLU A 167 -18.25 -16.85 5.32
C GLU A 167 -17.51 -15.54 4.97
N LYS A 168 -16.95 -14.91 5.99
CA LYS A 168 -16.17 -13.67 5.98
C LYS A 168 -14.79 -13.84 6.59
N ILE A 169 -14.59 -14.93 7.34
CA ILE A 169 -13.32 -15.29 7.98
C ILE A 169 -13.08 -16.80 7.93
N GLY A 170 -11.88 -17.23 8.34
CA GLY A 170 -11.51 -18.64 8.51
C GLY A 170 -10.69 -19.25 7.37
N CYS A 171 -10.59 -18.58 6.22
CA CYS A 171 -9.80 -19.04 5.08
C CYS A 171 -8.36 -18.50 5.09
N GLY A 172 -7.47 -19.18 5.83
CA GLY A 172 -6.06 -18.80 5.98
C GLY A 172 -5.13 -19.37 4.91
N GLN A 173 -3.81 -19.33 5.20
CA GLN A 173 -2.74 -19.76 4.29
C GLN A 173 -2.83 -21.24 3.86
N SER A 174 -3.34 -22.13 4.71
CA SER A 174 -3.54 -23.54 4.35
C SER A 174 -4.55 -23.73 3.21
N GLU A 175 -5.42 -22.74 3.01
CA GLU A 175 -6.46 -22.70 1.99
C GLU A 175 -6.08 -21.76 0.82
N ILE A 176 -4.79 -21.43 0.65
CA ILE A 176 -4.35 -20.46 -0.36
C ILE A 176 -4.79 -20.87 -1.78
N ASN A 177 -4.83 -22.17 -2.06
CA ASN A 177 -5.24 -22.72 -3.36
C ASN A 177 -6.75 -22.95 -3.49
N ASN A 178 -7.56 -22.51 -2.52
CA ASN A 178 -9.01 -22.69 -2.58
C ASN A 178 -9.59 -21.86 -3.75
N PRO A 179 -10.18 -22.51 -4.77
CA PRO A 179 -10.69 -21.81 -5.95
C PRO A 179 -11.91 -20.94 -5.63
N TRP A 180 -12.58 -21.20 -4.51
CA TRP A 180 -13.79 -20.50 -4.06
C TRP A 180 -13.48 -19.51 -2.93
N ARG A 181 -12.32 -18.84 -3.01
CA ARG A 181 -12.02 -17.66 -2.23
C ARG A 181 -12.85 -16.49 -2.72
N TYR A 182 -13.60 -15.87 -1.84
CA TYR A 182 -14.43 -14.72 -2.19
C TYR A 182 -13.57 -13.56 -2.69
N ASP A 183 -14.02 -12.88 -3.73
CA ASP A 183 -13.39 -11.63 -4.18
C ASP A 183 -13.92 -10.46 -3.32
N PRO A 184 -13.06 -9.77 -2.54
CA PRO A 184 -13.44 -8.63 -1.69
C PRO A 184 -14.16 -7.53 -2.46
N MET A 185 -13.78 -7.33 -3.73
CA MET A 185 -14.30 -6.28 -4.60
C MET A 185 -15.56 -6.68 -5.37
N SER A 186 -15.98 -7.94 -5.28
CA SER A 186 -17.24 -8.36 -5.89
C SER A 186 -18.42 -7.76 -5.14
N SER A 187 -19.29 -7.05 -5.86
CA SER A 187 -20.53 -6.50 -5.33
C SER A 187 -21.49 -7.57 -4.79
N LEU A 188 -21.29 -8.83 -5.17
CA LEU A 188 -22.06 -9.98 -4.70
C LEU A 188 -21.67 -10.43 -3.28
N ASN A 189 -20.52 -9.97 -2.77
CA ASN A 189 -20.00 -10.44 -1.50
C ASN A 189 -20.31 -9.49 -0.35
N GLY A 190 -20.28 -8.17 -0.56
CA GLY A 190 -20.51 -7.21 0.51
C GLY A 190 -19.46 -7.34 1.63
N PHE A 191 -18.20 -7.06 1.33
CA PHE A 191 -17.14 -6.95 2.35
C PHE A 191 -17.13 -5.60 3.06
N GLY A 192 -18.11 -4.73 2.78
CA GLY A 192 -18.32 -3.48 3.50
C GLY A 192 -17.23 -2.43 3.22
N THR A 193 -16.59 -2.50 2.05
CA THR A 193 -15.63 -1.49 1.61
C THR A 193 -16.30 -0.13 1.47
N ASP A 194 -15.53 0.93 1.72
CA ASP A 194 -15.96 2.29 1.42
C ASP A 194 -15.79 2.62 -0.07
N GLN A 195 -16.08 3.87 -0.47
CA GLN A 195 -15.98 4.31 -1.86
C GLN A 195 -14.56 4.26 -2.43
N HIS A 196 -13.55 4.13 -1.57
CA HIS A 196 -12.14 4.01 -1.92
C HIS A 196 -11.69 2.54 -1.96
N ASN A 197 -12.64 1.60 -1.94
CA ASN A 197 -12.40 0.17 -2.11
C ASN A 197 -11.51 -0.42 -0.99
N ALA A 198 -11.65 0.12 0.21
CA ALA A 198 -10.92 -0.30 1.39
C ALA A 198 -11.83 -0.55 2.58
N HIS A 199 -11.33 -1.34 3.54
CA HIS A 199 -11.99 -1.56 4.83
C HIS A 199 -10.94 -1.83 5.91
N VAL A 200 -11.39 -2.32 7.07
CA VAL A 200 -10.60 -2.33 8.29
C VAL A 200 -10.39 -3.75 8.79
N GLN A 201 -9.14 -4.12 9.01
CA GLN A 201 -8.80 -5.39 9.65
C GLN A 201 -9.21 -5.38 11.14
N PRO A 202 -9.32 -6.54 11.80
CA PRO A 202 -9.62 -6.61 13.24
C PRO A 202 -8.63 -5.86 14.16
N THR A 203 -7.43 -5.55 13.66
CA THR A 203 -6.43 -4.73 14.37
C THR A 203 -6.75 -3.24 14.38
N GLY A 204 -7.70 -2.79 13.56
CA GLY A 204 -7.98 -1.38 13.31
C GLY A 204 -7.27 -0.82 12.07
N LYS A 205 -6.45 -1.64 11.39
CA LYS A 205 -5.70 -1.24 10.19
C LYS A 205 -6.61 -1.08 8.96
N TYR A 206 -6.64 0.12 8.38
CA TYR A 206 -7.30 0.39 7.11
C TYR A 206 -6.46 -0.15 5.94
N HIS A 207 -7.08 -0.77 4.93
CA HIS A 207 -6.36 -1.42 3.82
C HIS A 207 -7.21 -1.53 2.54
N TYR A 208 -6.56 -1.44 1.38
CA TYR A 208 -7.20 -1.48 0.06
C TYR A 208 -7.31 -2.90 -0.52
N HIS A 209 -8.38 -3.11 -1.29
CA HIS A 209 -8.60 -4.30 -2.13
C HIS A 209 -8.66 -3.97 -3.63
N GLY A 210 -8.65 -2.68 -3.99
CA GLY A 210 -8.84 -2.23 -5.37
C GLY A 210 -8.42 -0.79 -5.59
N ASN A 211 -9.01 -0.14 -6.59
CA ASN A 211 -8.70 1.24 -6.96
C ASN A 211 -8.96 2.18 -5.76
N PRO A 212 -7.97 2.93 -5.25
CA PRO A 212 -8.19 3.84 -4.13
C PRO A 212 -9.11 5.02 -4.49
N VAL A 213 -9.43 5.26 -5.76
CA VAL A 213 -10.20 6.43 -6.27
C VAL A 213 -9.66 7.77 -5.75
N ALA A 214 -8.39 7.76 -5.37
CA ALA A 214 -7.63 8.84 -4.78
C ALA A 214 -6.19 8.73 -5.30
N MET A 215 -5.33 9.70 -4.98
CA MET A 215 -3.91 9.74 -5.35
C MET A 215 -3.60 9.89 -6.84
N PHE A 216 -4.58 9.73 -7.73
CA PHE A 216 -4.43 9.95 -9.17
C PHE A 216 -5.74 10.34 -9.86
N VAL A 217 -5.62 10.98 -11.02
CA VAL A 217 -6.76 11.33 -11.88
C VAL A 217 -7.35 10.08 -12.52
N GLN A 218 -8.66 9.87 -12.35
CA GLN A 218 -9.37 8.67 -12.81
C GLN A 218 -9.69 8.69 -14.32
N ASN A 219 -9.73 9.88 -14.94
CA ASN A 219 -10.04 10.06 -16.35
C ASN A 219 -8.76 10.15 -17.19
N CYS A 220 -8.57 9.20 -18.10
CA CYS A 220 -7.41 9.16 -19.00
C CYS A 220 -7.55 10.07 -20.23
N ALA A 221 -8.77 10.39 -20.65
CA ALA A 221 -9.01 11.06 -21.92
C ALA A 221 -8.46 12.50 -21.90
N GLY A 222 -7.50 12.77 -22.79
CA GLY A 222 -6.81 14.07 -22.88
C GLY A 222 -5.91 14.39 -21.68
N GLY A 223 -5.63 13.39 -20.83
CA GLY A 223 -4.78 13.50 -19.65
C GLY A 223 -3.36 13.00 -19.86
N SER A 224 -2.64 12.82 -18.75
CA SER A 224 -1.31 12.21 -18.68
C SER A 224 -1.41 10.76 -18.22
N ALA A 225 -0.36 9.96 -18.49
CA ALA A 225 -0.19 8.67 -17.83
C ALA A 225 -0.30 8.82 -16.31
N SER A 226 -0.88 7.82 -15.65
CA SER A 226 -1.07 7.84 -14.21
C SER A 226 0.27 7.78 -13.49
N PRO A 227 0.40 8.49 -12.36
CA PRO A 227 1.60 8.44 -11.53
C PRO A 227 1.81 7.05 -10.92
N VAL A 228 3.01 6.82 -10.40
CA VAL A 228 3.22 5.81 -9.37
C VAL A 228 2.51 6.29 -8.11
N ILE A 229 1.68 5.42 -7.54
CA ILE A 229 0.92 5.66 -6.31
C ILE A 229 1.38 4.75 -5.17
N GLY A 230 2.34 3.87 -5.40
CA GLY A 230 2.84 2.92 -4.42
C GLY A 230 3.85 1.95 -4.99
N PHE A 231 4.29 1.01 -4.16
CA PHE A 231 5.23 -0.04 -4.53
C PHE A 231 4.71 -1.39 -4.03
N ALA A 232 4.83 -2.41 -4.88
CA ALA A 232 4.53 -3.77 -4.51
C ALA A 232 5.64 -4.36 -3.63
N ALA A 233 5.33 -5.44 -2.92
CA ALA A 233 6.27 -6.11 -2.03
C ALA A 233 7.56 -6.60 -2.72
N ASP A 234 7.55 -6.73 -4.04
CA ASP A 234 8.72 -7.13 -4.84
C ASP A 234 9.56 -5.94 -5.39
N GLY A 235 9.21 -4.73 -4.98
CA GLY A 235 9.90 -3.49 -5.31
C GLY A 235 9.40 -2.77 -6.56
N PHE A 236 8.61 -3.42 -7.43
CA PHE A 236 8.11 -2.77 -8.64
C PHE A 236 7.02 -1.72 -8.32
N PRO A 237 6.97 -0.61 -9.07
CA PRO A 237 5.97 0.43 -8.85
C PRO A 237 4.55 -0.05 -9.17
N ILE A 238 3.59 0.56 -8.49
CA ILE A 238 2.16 0.44 -8.76
C ILE A 238 1.68 1.78 -9.30
N TYR A 239 1.20 1.79 -10.54
CA TYR A 239 0.64 2.95 -11.22
C TYR A 239 -0.87 3.03 -11.03
N GLY A 240 -1.41 4.25 -11.11
CA GLY A 240 -2.85 4.43 -11.39
C GLY A 240 -3.24 3.85 -12.76
N SER A 241 -4.50 4.01 -13.15
CA SER A 241 -5.08 3.23 -14.25
C SER A 241 -4.67 3.63 -15.67
N CYS A 242 -4.14 4.83 -15.89
CA CYS A 242 -3.86 5.36 -17.22
C CYS A 242 -2.41 5.14 -17.64
N PHE A 243 -2.18 4.83 -18.91
CA PHE A 243 -0.84 4.80 -19.50
C PHE A 243 -0.85 5.44 -20.88
N ASP A 244 0.33 5.85 -21.34
CA ASP A 244 0.55 6.37 -22.69
C ASP A 244 0.75 5.21 -23.67
N ASP A 245 -0.29 4.94 -24.48
CA ASP A 245 -0.22 4.01 -25.60
C ASP A 245 0.15 4.78 -26.88
N ASN A 246 1.45 4.97 -27.08
CA ASN A 246 2.02 5.54 -28.30
C ASN A 246 1.42 6.92 -28.68
N GLY A 247 1.27 7.81 -27.70
CA GLY A 247 0.70 9.14 -27.82
C GLY A 247 -0.80 9.23 -27.48
N THR A 248 -1.45 8.11 -27.17
CA THR A 248 -2.85 8.06 -26.73
C THR A 248 -2.94 7.59 -25.29
N VAL A 249 -3.34 8.48 -24.37
CA VAL A 249 -3.51 8.11 -22.97
C VAL A 249 -4.86 7.42 -22.75
N ARG A 250 -4.82 6.18 -22.25
CA ARG A 250 -6.01 5.34 -21.99
C ARG A 250 -5.82 4.44 -20.77
N LYS A 251 -6.91 3.81 -20.31
CA LYS A 251 -6.85 2.84 -19.21
C LYS A 251 -6.11 1.57 -19.65
N ALA A 252 -5.31 1.02 -18.74
CA ALA A 252 -4.77 -0.32 -18.84
C ALA A 252 -5.89 -1.35 -18.65
N THR A 253 -5.91 -2.36 -19.52
CA THR A 253 -6.93 -3.43 -19.50
C THR A 253 -6.29 -4.72 -19.00
N PRO A 254 -6.83 -5.37 -17.95
CA PRO A 254 -6.30 -6.65 -17.49
C PRO A 254 -6.55 -7.76 -18.50
N SER A 255 -5.63 -8.73 -18.57
CA SER A 255 -5.79 -9.93 -19.40
C SER A 255 -6.55 -11.05 -18.70
N TYR A 256 -7.55 -10.68 -17.89
CA TYR A 256 -8.43 -11.61 -17.17
C TYR A 256 -9.86 -11.49 -17.67
N ARG A 257 -10.58 -12.62 -17.72
CA ARG A 257 -12.02 -12.65 -18.00
C ARG A 257 -12.72 -13.64 -17.08
N LEU A 258 -14.03 -13.45 -16.93
CA LEU A 258 -14.89 -14.49 -16.35
C LEU A 258 -14.86 -15.74 -17.23
N LYS A 259 -14.74 -16.89 -16.58
CA LYS A 259 -15.04 -18.18 -17.21
C LYS A 259 -16.51 -18.23 -17.60
N SER A 260 -16.86 -19.06 -18.57
CA SER A 260 -18.25 -19.23 -19.01
C SER A 260 -18.92 -20.44 -18.36
N GLY A 261 -20.22 -20.34 -18.06
CA GLY A 261 -21.05 -21.46 -17.63
C GLY A 261 -20.97 -21.76 -16.13
N THR A 262 -21.38 -22.97 -15.75
CA THR A 262 -21.49 -23.42 -14.36
C THR A 262 -20.12 -23.75 -13.75
N ARG A 263 -19.92 -23.40 -12.48
CA ARG A 263 -18.73 -23.78 -11.70
C ARG A 263 -18.55 -25.29 -11.68
N GLN A 264 -17.39 -25.75 -12.10
CA GLN A 264 -17.05 -27.17 -12.12
C GLN A 264 -16.55 -27.64 -10.75
N ALA A 265 -16.80 -28.91 -10.43
CA ALA A 265 -16.29 -29.51 -9.19
C ALA A 265 -14.76 -29.55 -9.19
N VAL A 266 -14.16 -29.14 -8.08
CA VAL A 266 -12.71 -29.21 -7.85
C VAL A 266 -12.47 -30.18 -6.69
N SER A 267 -11.62 -31.18 -6.94
CA SER A 267 -11.30 -32.21 -5.94
C SER A 267 -10.83 -31.58 -4.63
N GLY A 268 -11.47 -31.97 -3.52
CA GLY A 268 -11.16 -31.45 -2.18
C GLY A 268 -11.92 -30.18 -1.77
N TYR A 269 -12.72 -29.58 -2.66
CA TYR A 269 -13.46 -28.35 -2.37
C TYR A 269 -14.96 -28.50 -2.63
N THR A 270 -15.79 -28.01 -1.72
CA THR A 270 -17.24 -27.91 -1.92
C THR A 270 -17.53 -26.88 -3.01
N THR A 271 -18.30 -27.26 -4.03
CA THR A 271 -18.63 -26.36 -5.14
C THR A 271 -19.75 -25.40 -4.73
N PRO A 272 -19.60 -24.08 -4.93
CA PRO A 272 -20.66 -23.11 -4.65
C PRO A 272 -21.91 -23.39 -5.50
N VAL A 273 -23.07 -23.43 -4.84
CA VAL A 273 -24.37 -23.62 -5.49
C VAL A 273 -25.28 -22.44 -5.20
N SER A 274 -26.10 -22.06 -6.19
CA SER A 274 -27.03 -20.93 -6.09
C SER A 274 -27.99 -21.08 -4.90
N GLY A 275 -28.25 -19.97 -4.21
CA GLY A 275 -29.23 -19.90 -3.13
C GLY A 275 -28.71 -20.34 -1.75
N GLN A 276 -27.44 -20.72 -1.63
CA GLN A 276 -26.79 -20.94 -0.34
C GLN A 276 -26.13 -19.66 0.16
N GLY A 277 -26.63 -19.09 1.26
CA GLY A 277 -26.10 -17.86 1.82
C GLY A 277 -26.23 -16.67 0.84
N VAL A 278 -25.12 -16.03 0.48
CA VAL A 278 -25.05 -14.96 -0.51
C VAL A 278 -24.68 -15.46 -1.91
N VAL A 279 -24.54 -16.78 -2.13
CA VAL A 279 -24.14 -17.33 -3.44
C VAL A 279 -25.21 -17.03 -4.50
N ALA A 280 -24.90 -16.11 -5.40
CA ALA A 280 -25.87 -15.52 -6.32
C ALA A 280 -26.29 -16.50 -7.42
N SER A 281 -25.32 -17.22 -7.99
CA SER A 281 -25.57 -18.20 -9.03
C SER A 281 -24.66 -19.42 -8.90
N ALA A 282 -24.93 -20.47 -9.67
CA ALA A 282 -24.00 -21.59 -9.85
C ALA A 282 -22.96 -21.32 -10.95
N ASN A 283 -23.04 -20.19 -11.65
CA ASN A 283 -22.16 -19.83 -12.75
C ASN A 283 -20.93 -19.07 -12.26
N TYR A 284 -19.90 -19.02 -13.08
CA TYR A 284 -18.80 -18.09 -12.92
C TYR A 284 -19.31 -16.66 -13.11
N ASP A 285 -19.55 -15.95 -12.01
CA ASP A 285 -20.18 -14.62 -11.97
C ASP A 285 -19.31 -13.55 -11.30
N GLY A 286 -18.07 -13.92 -10.94
CA GLY A 286 -17.10 -13.01 -10.32
C GLY A 286 -17.28 -12.89 -8.82
N GLN A 287 -18.12 -13.72 -8.20
CA GLN A 287 -18.23 -13.79 -6.75
C GLN A 287 -16.97 -14.37 -6.11
N PHE A 288 -16.29 -15.29 -6.80
CA PHE A 288 -15.05 -15.89 -6.32
C PHE A 288 -13.89 -15.52 -7.22
N ARG A 289 -12.69 -15.34 -6.65
CA ARG A 289 -11.48 -15.07 -7.42
C ARG A 289 -11.20 -16.15 -8.47
N GLY A 290 -11.51 -17.42 -8.15
CA GLY A 290 -11.38 -18.53 -9.10
C GLY A 290 -12.41 -18.55 -10.23
N ASP A 291 -13.35 -17.61 -10.28
CA ASP A 291 -14.25 -17.45 -11.43
C ASP A 291 -13.56 -16.83 -12.64
N TYR A 292 -12.42 -16.18 -12.44
CA TYR A 292 -11.63 -15.56 -13.50
C TYR A 292 -10.57 -16.52 -14.04
N GLU A 293 -10.21 -16.34 -15.31
CA GLU A 293 -9.06 -16.97 -15.96
C GLU A 293 -8.18 -15.91 -16.64
N TYR A 294 -6.87 -16.12 -16.56
CA TYR A 294 -5.91 -15.35 -17.35
C TYR A 294 -5.95 -15.84 -18.81
N VAL A 295 -5.98 -14.90 -19.74
CA VAL A 295 -5.93 -15.14 -21.18
C VAL A 295 -4.85 -14.25 -21.79
N ASN A 296 -3.71 -14.85 -22.14
CA ASN A 296 -2.58 -14.12 -22.69
C ASN A 296 -2.97 -13.28 -23.91
N GLY A 297 -2.68 -11.98 -23.85
CA GLY A 297 -2.97 -11.03 -24.93
C GLY A 297 -4.45 -10.63 -25.05
N LEU A 298 -5.28 -10.91 -24.04
CA LEU A 298 -6.66 -10.42 -24.00
C LEU A 298 -6.72 -8.91 -23.75
N GLY A 299 -5.89 -8.43 -22.82
CA GLY A 299 -5.72 -7.02 -22.50
C GLY A 299 -4.27 -6.59 -22.70
N ASP A 300 -3.89 -5.51 -22.02
CA ASP A 300 -2.54 -4.95 -22.04
C ASP A 300 -1.62 -5.64 -21.03
N LEU A 301 -2.20 -6.03 -19.89
CA LEU A 301 -1.45 -6.46 -18.71
C LEU A 301 -1.19 -7.96 -18.71
N ASP A 302 -0.10 -8.36 -18.09
CA ASP A 302 0.31 -9.76 -17.94
C ASP A 302 -0.45 -10.49 -16.81
N GLU A 303 -0.03 -11.72 -16.51
CA GLU A 303 -0.68 -12.57 -15.52
C GLU A 303 -0.62 -12.01 -14.09
N CYS A 304 0.31 -11.10 -13.80
CA CYS A 304 0.43 -10.44 -12.50
C CYS A 304 -0.25 -9.07 -12.45
N ASN A 305 -0.91 -8.66 -13.54
CA ASN A 305 -1.53 -7.34 -13.72
C ASN A 305 -0.53 -6.19 -13.90
N GLY A 306 0.62 -6.47 -14.51
CA GLY A 306 1.59 -5.45 -14.87
C GLY A 306 1.95 -5.45 -16.34
N MET A 307 2.73 -4.45 -16.76
CA MET A 307 3.32 -4.38 -18.10
C MET A 307 4.57 -3.49 -18.08
N THR A 308 5.34 -3.54 -19.16
CA THR A 308 6.47 -2.62 -19.36
C THR A 308 6.09 -1.51 -20.33
N VAL A 309 6.14 -0.27 -19.86
CA VAL A 309 5.97 0.94 -20.69
C VAL A 309 7.26 1.75 -20.63
N ASN A 310 7.80 2.15 -21.79
CA ASN A 310 9.03 2.95 -21.88
C ASN A 310 10.23 2.36 -21.11
N GLY A 311 10.34 1.04 -21.06
CA GLY A 311 11.44 0.33 -20.37
C GLY A 311 11.24 0.16 -18.86
N GLN A 312 10.13 0.61 -18.30
CA GLN A 312 9.79 0.47 -16.88
C GLN A 312 8.62 -0.49 -16.70
N TYR A 313 8.85 -1.57 -15.94
CA TYR A 313 7.77 -2.47 -15.54
C TYR A 313 7.08 -1.97 -14.28
N GLY A 314 5.77 -2.11 -14.22
CA GLY A 314 4.99 -1.93 -12.99
C GLY A 314 3.61 -2.53 -13.07
N TYR A 315 2.93 -2.58 -11.93
CA TYR A 315 1.54 -3.01 -11.80
C TYR A 315 0.59 -1.84 -12.03
N TYR A 316 -0.64 -2.12 -12.44
CA TYR A 316 -1.63 -1.09 -12.75
C TYR A 316 -2.93 -1.30 -11.99
N ILE A 317 -3.46 -0.22 -11.42
CA ILE A 317 -4.82 -0.20 -10.91
C ILE A 317 -5.81 -0.38 -12.07
N THR A 318 -6.76 -1.30 -11.93
CA THR A 318 -7.73 -1.68 -12.97
C THR A 318 -9.16 -1.64 -12.45
N ASP A 319 -10.12 -1.39 -13.37
CA ASP A 319 -11.55 -1.34 -13.05
C ASP A 319 -12.21 -2.74 -12.96
N SER A 320 -11.43 -3.81 -13.19
CA SER A 320 -11.88 -5.19 -13.15
C SER A 320 -10.80 -6.08 -12.53
N PHE A 321 -11.15 -7.32 -12.22
CA PHE A 321 -10.22 -8.29 -11.66
C PHE A 321 -8.90 -8.34 -12.46
N PRO A 322 -7.73 -8.31 -11.79
CA PRO A 322 -7.50 -8.49 -10.36
C PRO A 322 -7.38 -7.19 -9.55
N TRP A 323 -7.86 -6.05 -10.07
CA TRP A 323 -7.95 -4.75 -9.40
C TRP A 323 -6.61 -4.02 -9.17
N VAL A 324 -5.60 -4.69 -8.60
CA VAL A 324 -4.25 -4.14 -8.37
C VAL A 324 -3.17 -5.09 -8.89
N LEU A 325 -3.04 -6.28 -8.30
CA LEU A 325 -2.11 -7.33 -8.73
C LEU A 325 -2.61 -8.74 -8.41
N ASN A 326 -2.06 -9.75 -9.09
CA ASN A 326 -2.40 -11.16 -8.87
C ASN A 326 -1.20 -12.09 -8.65
N CYS A 327 0.02 -11.58 -8.81
CA CYS A 327 1.28 -12.23 -8.45
C CYS A 327 2.41 -11.19 -8.46
N PHE A 328 3.61 -11.61 -8.09
CA PHE A 328 4.82 -10.80 -8.15
C PHE A 328 5.74 -11.26 -9.28
N LYS A 329 6.36 -10.30 -9.97
CA LYS A 329 7.38 -10.51 -11.00
C LYS A 329 8.81 -10.41 -10.47
N GLY A 330 9.01 -9.76 -9.31
CA GLY A 330 10.30 -9.60 -8.66
C GLY A 330 10.48 -10.53 -7.46
N THR A 331 11.41 -10.14 -6.59
CA THR A 331 11.68 -10.84 -5.32
C THR A 331 10.99 -10.10 -4.19
N VAL A 332 10.03 -10.77 -3.54
CA VAL A 332 9.27 -10.23 -2.40
C VAL A 332 10.21 -9.96 -1.22
N ASP A 333 10.09 -8.78 -0.63
CA ASP A 333 10.80 -8.39 0.58
C ASP A 333 10.07 -8.89 1.83
N ASN A 334 10.83 -9.40 2.81
CA ASN A 334 10.27 -9.99 4.03
C ASN A 334 9.62 -8.96 4.96
N SER A 335 9.93 -7.67 4.84
CA SER A 335 9.27 -6.59 5.60
C SER A 335 7.74 -6.57 5.40
N PHE A 336 7.25 -7.06 4.26
CA PHE A 336 5.81 -7.21 3.99
C PHE A 336 5.15 -8.39 4.72
N SER A 337 5.91 -9.18 5.47
CA SER A 337 5.39 -10.33 6.19
C SER A 337 4.55 -9.93 7.39
N LEU A 338 3.30 -10.37 7.42
CA LEU A 338 2.34 -10.10 8.50
C LEU A 338 2.75 -10.74 9.84
N SER A 339 3.73 -11.66 9.85
CA SER A 339 4.33 -12.21 11.08
C SER A 339 5.30 -11.25 11.79
N GLY A 340 5.73 -10.15 11.14
CA GLY A 340 6.64 -9.15 11.69
C GLY A 340 6.00 -8.14 12.64
N LEU A 341 4.68 -7.93 12.54
CA LEU A 341 3.94 -6.88 13.27
C LEU A 341 3.60 -7.22 14.74
N SER A 342 4.31 -8.19 15.33
CA SER A 342 4.13 -8.61 16.74
C SER A 342 5.36 -8.34 17.63
N ARG A 343 6.38 -7.61 17.15
CA ARG A 343 7.66 -7.44 17.86
C ARG A 343 8.13 -6.00 18.15
N ALA A 344 7.25 -5.00 18.09
CA ALA A 344 7.56 -3.61 18.48
C ALA A 344 7.04 -3.21 19.88
N HIS A 345 6.64 -4.17 20.74
CA HIS A 345 6.40 -3.90 22.16
C HIS A 345 7.56 -4.38 23.02
N SER A 346 8.61 -3.56 23.06
CA SER A 346 9.57 -3.57 24.16
C SER A 346 10.32 -2.25 24.20
N HIS A 347 9.69 -1.22 24.76
CA HIS A 347 10.43 -0.16 25.43
C HIS A 347 9.85 0.07 26.84
N ASP A 348 10.78 -0.09 27.78
CA ASP A 348 10.89 0.55 29.09
C ASP A 348 9.97 0.11 30.23
N GLY A 349 10.52 -0.81 31.03
CA GLY A 349 10.12 -1.06 32.42
C GLY A 349 11.37 -1.24 33.29
N GLU A 350 12.15 -0.18 33.45
CA GLU A 350 13.25 -0.13 34.43
C GLU A 350 12.64 -0.09 35.84
N TYR A 351 12.75 -1.20 36.57
CA TYR A 351 12.31 -1.30 37.96
C TYR A 351 13.30 -0.57 38.88
N HIS A 352 12.87 0.54 39.48
CA HIS A 352 13.52 1.06 40.68
C HIS A 352 12.86 0.47 41.94
N THR A 353 13.64 -0.29 42.70
CA THR A 353 13.32 -0.77 44.04
C THR A 353 13.70 0.26 45.11
N HIS A 354 12.78 0.56 46.02
CA HIS A 354 13.08 0.96 47.39
C HIS A 354 12.17 0.19 48.35
#